data_AF-A0A1M7HJ54-F1
#
_entry.id   AF-A0A1M7HJ54-F1
#
_cell.length_a   1.000
_cell.length_b   1.000
_cell.length_c   1.000
_cell.angle_alpha   90.00
_cell.angle_beta   90.00
_cell.angle_gamma   90.00
#
_symmetry.space_group_name_H-M   'P 1'
#
loop_
_entity.id
_entity.type
_entity.pdbx_description
1 polymer ?
#
loop_
_entity_poly.entity_id
_entity_poly.type
_entity_poly.pdbx_seq_one_letter_code
_entity_poly.pdbx_strand_id
1 'polypeptide(L)'
;MSSSFKTIALIGKHRNPDIVAPLLSLGRYMEKRNLEVLLDQATAAVVAEARYPAMTMEEIGVRADLAIVLGGDGTMLNIARKLAPFNVPLLGINQGRLGFLTDLSIDSMLETLGSMLDGQYFKERRMLLYVEVVSDNVPAYSALALNDVAVNRGVGGNMIEFEVHINGEYVYSLRSDGLIVATPTGSTAYALSSGGPILHPSLDLIALVPVSPHTLSNRPIVVGPDAVVEILMHRTAVARVHSDSHSHYDLRQHDKVVVRRSPHTVTLLHASDHSYYRMLREKLGWSGIPRNQI
;
A
#
# COMPACT_ATOMS: atom_id res chain seq x y z
N MET A 1 13.31 29.34 -2.01
CA MET A 1 12.71 28.89 -3.29
C MET A 1 11.23 28.66 -3.00
N SER A 2 10.31 29.17 -3.81
CA SER A 2 8.87 28.96 -3.54
C SER A 2 8.53 27.48 -3.69
N SER A 3 7.78 26.92 -2.75
CA SER A 3 7.11 25.61 -2.86
C SER A 3 6.54 25.42 -4.27
N SER A 4 6.81 24.27 -4.91
CA SER A 4 6.16 23.91 -6.18
C SER A 4 4.67 23.59 -6.01
N PHE A 5 4.24 23.33 -4.77
CA PHE A 5 2.85 22.99 -4.44
C PHE A 5 2.05 24.27 -4.21
N LYS A 6 0.85 24.34 -4.81
CA LYS A 6 -0.13 25.42 -4.64
C LYS A 6 -1.40 24.91 -3.97
N THR A 7 -1.82 23.69 -4.31
CA THR A 7 -3.05 23.09 -3.80
C THR A 7 -2.73 21.78 -3.05
N ILE A 8 -3.10 21.72 -1.77
CA ILE A 8 -2.82 20.62 -0.86
C ILE A 8 -4.14 19.94 -0.46
N ALA A 9 -4.25 18.63 -0.68
CA ALA A 9 -5.35 17.84 -0.14
C ALA A 9 -5.00 17.30 1.25
N LEU A 10 -5.89 17.46 2.22
CA LEU A 10 -5.78 16.85 3.54
C LEU A 10 -6.78 15.68 3.65
N ILE A 11 -6.27 14.53 4.02
CA ILE A 11 -7.03 13.28 4.09
C ILE A 11 -6.81 12.65 5.46
N GLY A 12 -7.89 12.42 6.20
CA GLY A 12 -7.88 11.86 7.54
C GLY A 12 -8.46 10.44 7.60
N LYS A 13 -8.01 9.65 8.59
CA LYS A 13 -8.62 8.36 8.91
C LYS A 13 -10.08 8.52 9.35
N HIS A 14 -11.01 8.02 8.55
CA HIS A 14 -12.44 8.04 8.87
C HIS A 14 -12.73 7.35 10.21
N ARG A 15 -13.60 7.98 11.03
CA ARG A 15 -14.03 7.51 12.36
C ARG A 15 -13.01 7.63 13.51
N ASN A 16 -11.92 8.39 13.34
CA ASN A 16 -11.11 8.80 14.48
C ASN A 16 -11.28 10.30 14.79
N PRO A 17 -12.03 10.69 15.83
CA PRO A 17 -12.22 12.11 16.17
C PRO A 17 -10.91 12.82 16.53
N ASP A 18 -9.89 12.08 17.02
CA ASP A 18 -8.62 12.65 17.47
C ASP A 18 -7.80 13.29 16.33
N ILE A 19 -8.14 13.02 15.07
CA ILE A 19 -7.42 13.60 13.91
C ILE A 19 -7.90 15.01 13.58
N VAL A 20 -9.08 15.43 14.06
CA VAL A 20 -9.72 16.69 13.65
C VAL A 20 -8.86 17.89 14.03
N ALA A 21 -8.37 17.93 15.28
CA ALA A 21 -7.54 19.04 15.76
C ALA A 21 -6.18 19.13 15.02
N PRO A 22 -5.40 18.04 14.86
CA PRO A 22 -4.21 18.04 14.00
C PRO A 22 -4.49 18.49 12.56
N LEU A 23 -5.58 18.00 11.96
CA LEU A 23 -5.94 18.32 10.58
C LEU A 23 -6.30 19.80 10.39
N LEU A 24 -7.10 20.38 11.30
CA LEU A 24 -7.41 21.81 11.29
C LEU A 24 -6.16 22.67 11.53
N SER A 25 -5.19 22.16 12.30
CA SER A 25 -3.92 22.84 12.54
C SER A 25 -3.05 22.84 11.29
N LEU A 26 -3.02 21.73 10.55
CA LEU A 26 -2.38 21.65 9.22
C LEU A 26 -3.04 22.59 8.21
N GLY A 27 -4.37 22.57 8.11
CA GLY A 27 -5.08 23.47 7.19
C GLY A 27 -4.73 24.94 7.46
N ARG A 28 -4.76 25.37 8.73
CA ARG A 28 -4.36 26.74 9.12
C ARG A 28 -2.90 27.04 8.82
N TYR A 29 -2.01 26.06 8.95
CA TYR A 29 -0.61 26.21 8.60
C TYR A 29 -0.43 26.42 7.08
N MET A 30 -1.16 25.66 6.26
CA MET A 30 -1.16 25.80 4.79
C MET A 30 -1.70 27.17 4.34
N GLU A 31 -2.81 27.62 4.92
CA GLU A 31 -3.39 28.94 4.63
C GLU A 31 -2.39 30.07 4.94
N LYS A 32 -1.69 30.00 6.08
CA LYS A 32 -0.64 30.98 6.44
C LYS A 32 0.51 31.01 5.45
N ARG A 33 0.74 29.91 4.71
CA ARG A 33 1.72 29.80 3.62
C ARG A 33 1.12 30.16 2.25
N ASN A 34 -0.11 30.68 2.18
CA ASN A 34 -0.86 30.99 0.96
C ASN A 34 -1.08 29.78 0.03
N LEU A 35 -1.30 28.60 0.62
CA LEU A 35 -1.64 27.39 -0.10
C LEU A 35 -3.16 27.14 -0.05
N GLU A 36 -3.73 26.68 -1.17
CA GLU A 36 -5.11 26.23 -1.23
C GLU A 36 -5.23 24.86 -0.52
N VAL A 37 -6.28 24.69 0.28
CA VAL A 37 -6.54 23.47 1.05
C VAL A 37 -7.83 22.81 0.56
N LEU A 38 -7.75 21.52 0.26
CA LEU A 38 -8.89 20.66 -0.07
C LEU A 38 -9.05 19.58 1.01
N LEU A 39 -10.28 19.12 1.25
CA LEU A 39 -10.53 17.94 2.08
C LEU A 39 -11.13 16.82 1.24
N ASP A 40 -10.84 15.56 1.56
CA ASP A 40 -11.70 14.50 1.04
C ASP A 40 -13.08 14.53 1.70
N GLN A 41 -14.09 14.10 0.95
CA GLN A 41 -15.48 14.08 1.41
C GLN A 41 -15.68 13.42 2.76
N ALA A 42 -15.02 12.28 2.99
CA ALA A 42 -15.25 11.52 4.21
C ALA A 42 -14.49 12.10 5.41
N THR A 43 -13.39 12.83 5.19
CA THR A 43 -12.77 13.70 6.21
C THR A 43 -13.63 14.93 6.51
N ALA A 44 -14.12 15.61 5.47
CA ALA A 44 -14.97 16.78 5.61
C ALA A 44 -16.25 16.46 6.41
N ALA A 45 -16.79 15.24 6.28
CA ALA A 45 -17.94 14.79 7.06
C ALA A 45 -17.70 14.73 8.59
N VAL A 46 -16.44 14.62 9.03
CA VAL A 46 -16.06 14.56 10.46
C VAL A 46 -15.59 15.92 10.98
N VAL A 47 -15.09 16.77 10.09
CA VAL A 47 -14.68 18.14 10.41
C VAL A 47 -15.93 19.04 10.35
N ALA A 48 -16.54 19.31 11.50
CA ALA A 48 -17.81 20.06 11.60
C ALA A 48 -17.77 21.49 11.04
N GLU A 49 -16.58 22.04 10.75
CA GLU A 49 -16.39 23.36 10.16
C GLU A 49 -16.24 23.25 8.64
N ALA A 50 -17.17 23.85 7.89
CA ALA A 50 -17.14 23.96 6.42
C ALA A 50 -16.07 24.97 5.93
N ARG A 51 -14.84 24.88 6.46
CA ARG A 51 -13.76 25.82 6.18
C ARG A 51 -13.10 25.58 4.82
N TYR A 52 -13.03 24.33 4.40
CA TYR A 52 -12.32 23.91 3.20
C TYR A 52 -13.26 23.14 2.28
N PRO A 53 -13.13 23.28 0.94
CA PRO A 53 -13.94 22.55 -0.01
C PRO A 53 -13.73 21.04 0.10
N ALA A 54 -14.84 20.30 0.17
CA ALA A 54 -14.86 18.85 0.15
C ALA A 54 -14.84 18.32 -1.29
N MET A 55 -13.98 17.34 -1.57
CA MET A 55 -13.73 16.80 -2.90
C MET A 55 -13.74 15.26 -2.87
N THR A 56 -14.19 14.65 -3.95
CA THR A 56 -13.98 13.22 -4.23
C THR A 56 -12.48 12.92 -4.41
N MET A 57 -12.11 11.64 -4.38
CA MET A 57 -10.73 11.23 -4.62
C MET A 57 -10.28 11.58 -6.04
N GLU A 58 -11.20 11.48 -7.00
CA GLU A 58 -11.00 11.80 -8.40
C GLU A 58 -10.77 13.32 -8.58
N GLU A 59 -11.58 14.17 -7.94
CA GLU A 59 -11.37 15.62 -7.96
C GLU A 59 -10.06 16.03 -7.28
N ILE A 60 -9.70 15.39 -6.16
CA ILE A 60 -8.39 15.57 -5.52
C ILE A 60 -7.27 15.18 -6.49
N GLY A 61 -7.41 14.04 -7.16
CA GLY A 61 -6.46 13.54 -8.15
C GLY A 61 -6.17 14.57 -9.26
N VAL A 62 -7.20 15.26 -9.74
CA VAL A 62 -7.05 16.25 -10.82
C VAL A 62 -6.49 17.59 -10.33
N ARG A 63 -6.74 17.98 -9.07
CA ARG A 63 -6.48 19.34 -8.58
C ARG A 63 -5.29 19.48 -7.63
N ALA A 64 -4.99 18.46 -6.84
CA ALA A 64 -4.01 18.57 -5.78
C ALA A 64 -2.58 18.36 -6.32
N ASP A 65 -1.66 19.23 -5.90
CA ASP A 65 -0.23 19.07 -6.17
C ASP A 65 0.44 18.12 -5.16
N LEU A 66 -0.20 17.92 -4.00
CA LEU A 66 0.24 17.05 -2.90
C LEU A 66 -0.98 16.61 -2.08
N ALA A 67 -1.03 15.34 -1.69
CA ALA A 67 -1.98 14.85 -0.69
C ALA A 67 -1.27 14.46 0.61
N ILE A 68 -1.72 15.03 1.72
CA ILE A 68 -1.22 14.74 3.07
C ILE A 68 -2.24 13.83 3.76
N VAL A 69 -1.79 12.65 4.15
CA VAL A 69 -2.62 11.62 4.77
C VAL A 69 -2.31 11.52 6.25
N LEU A 70 -3.28 11.85 7.10
CA LEU A 70 -3.23 11.68 8.54
C LEU A 70 -3.88 10.34 8.92
N GLY A 71 -3.05 9.38 9.31
CA GLY A 71 -3.50 8.03 9.63
C GLY A 71 -2.35 7.05 9.73
N GLY A 72 -2.66 5.76 9.72
CA GLY A 72 -1.63 4.71 9.66
C GLY A 72 -1.38 4.22 8.24
N ASP A 73 -0.50 3.23 8.11
CA ASP A 73 -0.17 2.59 6.82
C ASP A 73 -1.42 2.09 6.08
N GLY A 74 -2.42 1.54 6.78
CA GLY A 74 -3.68 1.10 6.17
C GLY A 74 -4.44 2.23 5.46
N THR A 75 -4.48 3.43 6.07
CA THR A 75 -5.09 4.61 5.46
C THR A 75 -4.27 5.05 4.25
N MET A 76 -2.95 5.11 4.38
CA MET A 76 -2.05 5.46 3.28
C MET A 76 -2.18 4.50 2.09
N LEU A 77 -2.23 3.17 2.32
CA LEU A 77 -2.41 2.15 1.28
C LEU A 77 -3.68 2.39 0.45
N ASN A 78 -4.80 2.67 1.14
CA ASN A 78 -6.07 2.91 0.47
C ASN A 78 -6.01 4.17 -0.41
N ILE A 79 -5.47 5.27 0.12
CA ILE A 79 -5.37 6.55 -0.61
C ILE A 79 -4.38 6.45 -1.76
N ALA A 80 -3.26 5.79 -1.56
CA ALA A 80 -2.21 5.67 -2.56
C ALA A 80 -2.71 5.01 -3.84
N ARG A 81 -3.51 3.94 -3.73
CA ARG A 81 -4.10 3.28 -4.91
C ARG A 81 -5.11 4.14 -5.66
N LYS A 82 -5.88 4.96 -4.95
CA LYS A 82 -6.89 5.85 -5.56
C LYS A 82 -6.25 7.03 -6.28
N LEU A 83 -5.14 7.55 -5.75
CA LEU A 83 -4.44 8.70 -6.31
C LEU A 83 -3.32 8.34 -7.30
N ALA A 84 -2.87 7.07 -7.35
CA ALA A 84 -1.84 6.62 -8.28
C ALA A 84 -2.15 6.91 -9.78
N PRO A 85 -3.39 6.74 -10.28
CA PRO A 85 -3.71 7.09 -11.67
C PRO A 85 -3.49 8.57 -12.02
N PHE A 86 -3.52 9.44 -11.01
CA PHE A 86 -3.36 10.89 -11.16
C PHE A 86 -1.94 11.37 -10.87
N ASN A 87 -1.05 10.48 -10.42
CA ASN A 87 0.33 10.79 -10.08
C ASN A 87 0.47 11.91 -9.02
N VAL A 88 -0.50 12.02 -8.10
CA VAL A 88 -0.42 12.97 -6.97
C VAL A 88 0.57 12.42 -5.93
N PRO A 89 1.65 13.16 -5.60
CA PRO A 89 2.56 12.77 -4.52
C PRO A 89 1.85 12.70 -3.17
N LEU A 90 2.31 11.82 -2.30
CA LEU A 90 1.71 11.56 -0.99
C LEU A 90 2.72 11.81 0.13
N LEU A 91 2.22 12.30 1.25
CA LEU A 91 2.99 12.47 2.48
C LEU A 91 2.17 11.94 3.65
N GLY A 92 2.76 11.07 4.46
CA GLY A 92 2.06 10.35 5.53
C GLY A 92 2.42 10.84 6.92
N ILE A 93 1.42 11.28 7.67
CA ILE A 93 1.54 11.66 9.08
C ILE A 93 0.89 10.58 9.94
N ASN A 94 1.70 9.91 10.76
CA ASN A 94 1.28 8.86 11.65
C ASN A 94 0.73 9.41 12.97
N GLN A 95 -0.42 8.87 13.38
CA GLN A 95 -0.99 9.06 14.70
C GLN A 95 -0.56 7.91 15.62
N GLY A 96 0.64 8.01 16.20
CA GLY A 96 1.20 7.01 17.11
C GLY A 96 2.58 6.54 16.68
N ARG A 97 2.73 5.22 16.44
CA ARG A 97 4.01 4.62 16.05
C ARG A 97 4.22 4.74 14.55
N LEU A 98 5.35 5.36 14.15
CA LEU A 98 5.81 5.47 12.77
C LEU A 98 5.57 4.19 11.98
N GLY A 99 5.04 4.31 10.76
CA GLY A 99 4.72 3.20 9.84
C GLY A 99 5.77 3.07 8.74
N PHE A 100 5.60 2.08 7.84
CA PHE A 100 6.44 1.97 6.65
C PHE A 100 6.12 3.02 5.57
N LEU A 101 4.91 3.57 5.60
CA LEU A 101 4.41 4.54 4.63
C LEU A 101 4.09 5.91 5.25
N THR A 102 4.01 5.98 6.57
CA THR A 102 3.72 7.19 7.34
C THR A 102 4.86 7.44 8.33
N ASP A 103 5.79 8.33 7.99
CA ASP A 103 7.07 8.51 8.69
C ASP A 103 7.19 9.85 9.42
N LEU A 104 6.18 10.72 9.34
CA LEU A 104 6.08 11.93 10.16
C LEU A 104 5.20 11.67 11.40
N SER A 105 5.60 12.16 12.57
CA SER A 105 4.74 12.14 13.75
C SER A 105 3.91 13.42 13.84
N ILE A 106 2.74 13.35 14.50
CA ILE A 106 1.90 14.53 14.74
C ILE A 106 2.65 15.61 15.54
N ASP A 107 3.51 15.21 16.47
CA ASP A 107 4.20 16.14 17.37
C ASP A 107 5.21 17.03 16.63
N SER A 108 5.89 16.50 15.61
CA SER A 108 6.86 17.26 14.80
C SER A 108 6.32 17.69 13.43
N MET A 109 5.06 17.37 13.11
CA MET A 109 4.55 17.49 11.74
C MET A 109 4.70 18.90 11.15
N LEU A 110 4.43 19.97 11.91
CA LEU A 110 4.41 21.33 11.36
C LEU A 110 5.81 21.84 11.02
N GLU A 111 6.81 21.47 11.83
CA GLU A 111 8.20 21.86 11.60
C GLU A 111 8.75 21.14 10.38
N THR A 112 8.68 19.81 10.37
CA THR A 112 9.21 19.00 9.28
C THR A 112 8.48 19.28 7.96
N LEU A 113 7.15 19.42 8.00
CA LEU A 113 6.36 19.76 6.82
C LEU A 113 6.70 21.15 6.29
N GLY A 114 7.03 22.10 7.16
CA GLY A 114 7.53 23.42 6.76
C GLY A 114 8.74 23.31 5.84
N SER A 115 9.77 22.59 6.29
CA SER A 115 10.99 22.34 5.54
C SER A 115 10.73 21.56 4.24
N MET A 116 9.85 20.56 4.27
CA MET A 116 9.47 19.80 3.07
C MET A 116 8.75 20.68 2.04
N LEU A 117 7.82 21.54 2.45
CA LEU A 117 7.17 22.50 1.55
C LEU A 117 8.19 23.50 0.97
N ASP A 118 9.27 23.80 1.70
CA ASP A 118 10.36 24.67 1.22
C ASP A 118 11.37 23.93 0.31
N GLY A 119 11.11 22.65 -0.02
CA GLY A 119 11.90 21.86 -0.96
C GLY A 119 12.84 20.84 -0.32
N GLN A 120 12.87 20.71 1.01
CA GLN A 120 13.78 19.80 1.72
C GLN A 120 13.16 18.41 1.90
N TYR A 121 12.96 17.73 0.78
CA TYR A 121 12.44 16.36 0.74
C TYR A 121 13.09 15.57 -0.39
N PHE A 122 12.94 14.26 -0.36
CA PHE A 122 13.16 13.44 -1.55
C PHE A 122 11.90 12.68 -1.93
N LYS A 123 11.82 12.33 -3.22
CA LYS A 123 10.72 11.57 -3.80
C LYS A 123 11.13 10.10 -3.86
N GLU A 124 10.28 9.22 -3.35
CA GLU A 124 10.44 7.79 -3.49
C GLU A 124 9.31 7.22 -4.34
N ARG A 125 9.67 6.61 -5.47
CA ARG A 125 8.72 5.93 -6.35
C ARG A 125 8.50 4.52 -5.85
N ARG A 126 7.24 4.10 -5.71
CA ARG A 126 6.83 2.74 -5.36
C ARG A 126 6.03 2.12 -6.50
N MET A 127 6.38 0.91 -6.90
CA MET A 127 5.60 0.15 -7.87
C MET A 127 4.26 -0.31 -7.27
N LEU A 128 3.28 -0.53 -8.14
CA LEU A 128 2.01 -1.16 -7.82
C LEU A 128 1.88 -2.48 -8.62
N LEU A 129 1.15 -3.43 -8.08
CA LEU A 129 0.61 -4.55 -8.84
C LEU A 129 -0.75 -4.17 -9.42
N TYR A 130 -1.05 -4.68 -10.60
CA TYR A 130 -2.37 -4.75 -11.19
C TYR A 130 -2.79 -6.21 -11.20
N VAL A 131 -3.96 -6.50 -10.65
CA VAL A 131 -4.59 -7.82 -10.68
C VAL A 131 -5.84 -7.77 -11.54
N GLU A 132 -6.03 -8.81 -12.33
CA GLU A 132 -7.25 -9.09 -13.07
C GLU A 132 -7.70 -10.52 -12.77
N VAL A 133 -9.00 -10.75 -12.64
CA VAL A 133 -9.59 -12.08 -12.59
C VAL A 133 -10.38 -12.29 -13.87
N VAL A 134 -10.08 -13.39 -14.55
CA VAL A 134 -10.82 -13.88 -15.70
C VAL A 134 -11.63 -15.09 -15.26
N SER A 135 -12.96 -15.00 -15.38
CA SER A 135 -13.91 -16.07 -15.07
C SER A 135 -14.66 -16.40 -16.35
N ASP A 136 -14.80 -17.68 -16.70
CA ASP A 136 -15.45 -18.11 -17.97
C ASP A 136 -14.91 -17.40 -19.22
N ASN A 137 -13.59 -17.14 -19.27
CA ASN A 137 -12.89 -16.39 -20.33
C ASN A 137 -13.30 -14.92 -20.50
N VAL A 138 -13.98 -14.32 -19.51
CA VAL A 138 -14.31 -12.89 -19.50
C VAL A 138 -13.70 -12.17 -18.28
N PRO A 139 -13.26 -10.91 -18.41
CA PRO A 139 -12.80 -10.12 -17.27
C PRO A 139 -13.94 -9.92 -16.26
N ALA A 140 -13.71 -10.32 -15.01
CA ALA A 140 -14.70 -10.30 -13.94
C ALA A 140 -14.35 -9.34 -12.80
N TYR A 141 -13.07 -9.09 -12.58
CA TYR A 141 -12.58 -8.20 -11.53
C TYR A 141 -11.22 -7.62 -11.90
N SER A 142 -10.95 -6.39 -11.47
CA SER A 142 -9.59 -5.86 -11.45
C SER A 142 -9.37 -4.90 -10.29
N ALA A 143 -8.11 -4.79 -9.86
CA ALA A 143 -7.70 -3.89 -8.80
C ALA A 143 -6.21 -3.54 -8.87
N LEU A 144 -5.84 -2.50 -8.13
CA LEU A 144 -4.46 -2.18 -7.81
C LEU A 144 -4.09 -2.69 -6.42
N ALA A 145 -2.81 -3.00 -6.21
CA ALA A 145 -2.25 -3.34 -4.90
C ALA A 145 -0.88 -2.69 -4.72
N LEU A 146 -0.66 -2.02 -3.60
CA LEU A 146 0.64 -1.43 -3.23
C LEU A 146 1.49 -2.42 -2.44
N ASN A 147 0.89 -3.21 -1.57
CA ASN A 147 1.58 -4.28 -0.88
C ASN A 147 1.51 -5.56 -1.69
N ASP A 148 0.32 -6.13 -1.80
CA ASP A 148 0.18 -7.51 -2.24
C ASP A 148 -1.20 -7.87 -2.79
N VAL A 149 -1.19 -8.92 -3.62
CA VAL A 149 -2.34 -9.65 -4.10
C VAL A 149 -2.26 -11.05 -3.48
N ALA A 150 -3.21 -11.38 -2.61
CA ALA A 150 -3.22 -12.64 -1.88
C ALA A 150 -4.39 -13.52 -2.35
N VAL A 151 -4.09 -14.69 -2.92
CA VAL A 151 -5.08 -15.74 -3.22
C VAL A 151 -5.10 -16.69 -2.05
N ASN A 152 -6.21 -16.74 -1.31
CA ASN A 152 -6.32 -17.49 -0.07
C ASN A 152 -7.54 -18.40 -0.08
N ARG A 153 -7.53 -19.42 0.78
CA ARG A 153 -8.75 -20.07 1.22
C ARG A 153 -9.66 -19.04 1.90
N GLY A 154 -10.92 -19.00 1.53
CA GLY A 154 -11.92 -18.10 2.10
C GLY A 154 -12.39 -18.60 3.47
N VAL A 155 -13.70 -18.55 3.72
CA VAL A 155 -14.27 -18.97 5.01
C VAL A 155 -14.20 -20.50 5.23
N GLY A 156 -13.89 -21.27 4.17
CA GLY A 156 -13.70 -22.72 4.25
C GLY A 156 -12.39 -23.12 4.93
N GLY A 157 -12.42 -24.17 5.75
CA GLY A 157 -11.23 -24.71 6.43
C GLY A 157 -10.33 -25.60 5.56
N ASN A 158 -10.73 -25.90 4.33
CA ASN A 158 -9.97 -26.75 3.42
C ASN A 158 -8.92 -25.94 2.66
N MET A 159 -7.76 -26.55 2.40
CA MET A 159 -6.76 -25.98 1.49
C MET A 159 -7.33 -25.83 0.07
N ILE A 160 -6.79 -24.85 -0.65
CA ILE A 160 -7.09 -24.64 -2.07
C ILE A 160 -6.03 -25.30 -2.95
N GLU A 161 -6.41 -25.68 -4.17
CA GLU A 161 -5.50 -26.26 -5.17
C GLU A 161 -5.49 -25.39 -6.41
N PHE A 162 -4.30 -24.96 -6.82
CA PHE A 162 -4.07 -24.10 -7.97
C PHE A 162 -2.72 -24.41 -8.64
N GLU A 163 -2.56 -23.96 -9.87
CA GLU A 163 -1.28 -23.94 -10.58
C GLU A 163 -0.79 -22.51 -10.79
N VAL A 164 0.52 -22.35 -10.85
CA VAL A 164 1.20 -21.07 -11.06
C VAL A 164 2.01 -21.12 -12.34
N HIS A 165 1.79 -20.13 -13.20
CA HIS A 165 2.61 -19.87 -14.38
C HIS A 165 3.27 -18.50 -14.25
N ILE A 166 4.49 -18.39 -14.77
CA ILE A 166 5.20 -17.12 -14.89
C ILE A 166 5.57 -16.94 -16.36
N ASN A 167 5.10 -15.85 -16.97
CA ASN A 167 5.30 -15.56 -18.39
C ASN A 167 4.82 -16.72 -19.31
N GLY A 168 3.73 -17.39 -18.92
CA GLY A 168 3.19 -18.57 -19.61
C GLY A 168 3.89 -19.89 -19.28
N GLU A 169 5.06 -19.89 -18.65
CA GLU A 169 5.76 -21.11 -18.27
C GLU A 169 5.20 -21.69 -16.97
N TYR A 170 4.88 -22.98 -16.97
CA TYR A 170 4.43 -23.71 -15.77
C TYR A 170 5.54 -23.77 -14.73
N VAL A 171 5.25 -23.38 -13.48
CA VAL A 171 6.21 -23.41 -12.38
C VAL A 171 5.90 -24.56 -11.42
N TYR A 172 4.70 -24.57 -10.84
CA TYR A 172 4.24 -25.65 -9.95
C TYR A 172 2.72 -25.63 -9.76
N SER A 173 2.21 -26.76 -9.29
CA SER A 173 0.88 -26.88 -8.68
C SER A 173 1.01 -26.97 -7.17
N LEU A 174 0.14 -26.30 -6.43
CA LEU A 174 0.23 -26.19 -4.99
C LEU A 174 -1.11 -26.46 -4.30
N ARG A 175 -1.04 -27.22 -3.21
CA ARG A 175 -2.07 -27.24 -2.16
C ARG A 175 -1.58 -26.47 -0.95
N SER A 176 -2.27 -25.40 -0.61
CA SER A 176 -1.87 -24.49 0.47
C SER A 176 -3.06 -23.70 1.01
N ASP A 177 -2.81 -22.90 2.06
CA ASP A 177 -3.79 -21.90 2.50
C ASP A 177 -3.86 -20.72 1.52
N GLY A 178 -2.82 -20.53 0.69
CA GLY A 178 -2.80 -19.50 -0.32
C GLY A 178 -1.44 -19.26 -1.00
N LEU A 179 -1.40 -18.20 -1.80
CA LEU A 179 -0.22 -17.60 -2.42
C LEU A 179 -0.33 -16.09 -2.35
N ILE A 180 0.74 -15.43 -1.93
CA ILE A 180 0.87 -13.97 -1.92
C ILE A 180 1.79 -13.57 -3.06
N VAL A 181 1.33 -12.66 -3.92
CA VAL A 181 2.15 -11.97 -4.90
C VAL A 181 2.36 -10.54 -4.39
N ALA A 182 3.58 -10.21 -3.99
CA ALA A 182 3.90 -8.97 -3.28
C ALA A 182 4.87 -8.06 -4.04
N THR A 183 4.71 -6.75 -3.88
CA THR A 183 5.71 -5.75 -4.23
C THR A 183 6.82 -5.71 -3.17
N PRO A 184 7.89 -4.94 -3.39
CA PRO A 184 8.88 -4.69 -2.35
C PRO A 184 8.33 -3.91 -1.15
N THR A 185 7.35 -3.04 -1.37
CA THR A 185 6.62 -2.36 -0.28
C THR A 185 5.84 -3.37 0.57
N GLY A 186 5.19 -4.35 -0.06
CA GLY A 186 4.44 -5.41 0.62
C GLY A 186 5.31 -6.49 1.26
N SER A 187 6.62 -6.52 0.96
CA SER A 187 7.55 -7.52 1.49
C SER A 187 7.65 -7.51 3.02
N THR A 188 7.36 -6.36 3.65
CA THR A 188 7.33 -6.18 5.12
C THR A 188 5.93 -6.32 5.72
N ALA A 189 4.92 -6.69 4.92
CA ALA A 189 3.53 -6.88 5.32
C ALA A 189 3.19 -8.39 5.41
N TYR A 190 2.14 -8.84 4.73
CA TYR A 190 1.67 -10.23 4.84
C TYR A 190 2.70 -11.24 4.31
N ALA A 191 3.47 -10.85 3.30
CA ALA A 191 4.58 -11.63 2.78
C ALA A 191 5.63 -11.95 3.85
N LEU A 192 5.99 -10.99 4.71
CA LEU A 192 6.95 -11.20 5.81
C LEU A 192 6.46 -12.25 6.79
N SER A 193 5.19 -12.14 7.20
CA SER A 193 4.55 -13.11 8.12
C SER A 193 4.47 -14.52 7.52
N SER A 194 4.50 -14.64 6.20
CA SER A 194 4.44 -15.90 5.47
C SER A 194 5.82 -16.44 5.06
N GLY A 195 6.90 -15.85 5.59
CA GLY A 195 8.28 -16.30 5.35
C GLY A 195 8.91 -15.77 4.06
N GLY A 196 8.33 -14.73 3.45
CA GLY A 196 8.93 -14.01 2.32
C GLY A 196 10.16 -13.18 2.72
N PRO A 197 11.06 -12.88 1.77
CA PRO A 197 12.22 -12.03 2.04
C PRO A 197 11.81 -10.56 2.17
N ILE A 198 12.57 -9.78 2.95
CA ILE A 198 12.48 -8.32 2.94
C ILE A 198 13.14 -7.81 1.67
N LEU A 199 12.41 -7.02 0.89
CA LEU A 199 12.89 -6.39 -0.33
C LEU A 199 12.97 -4.88 -0.14
N HIS A 200 14.05 -4.27 -0.64
CA HIS A 200 14.19 -2.82 -0.54
C HIS A 200 13.14 -2.11 -1.42
N PRO A 201 12.41 -1.10 -0.90
CA PRO A 201 11.26 -0.50 -1.58
C PRO A 201 11.60 0.24 -2.89
N SER A 202 12.87 0.60 -3.10
CA SER A 202 13.34 1.24 -4.34
C SER A 202 13.53 0.29 -5.52
N LEU A 203 13.41 -1.01 -5.30
CA LEU A 203 13.53 -2.03 -6.35
C LEU A 203 12.17 -2.21 -7.04
N ASP A 204 12.19 -2.58 -8.31
CA ASP A 204 10.99 -3.09 -8.99
C ASP A 204 11.13 -4.61 -9.11
N LEU A 205 10.49 -5.35 -8.21
CA LEU A 205 10.53 -6.82 -8.14
C LEU A 205 9.16 -7.37 -7.74
N ILE A 206 8.87 -8.61 -8.12
CA ILE A 206 7.64 -9.29 -7.69
C ILE A 206 8.04 -10.53 -6.90
N ALA A 207 7.52 -10.68 -5.68
CA ALA A 207 7.73 -11.84 -4.84
C ALA A 207 6.50 -12.74 -4.82
N LEU A 208 6.67 -14.04 -5.02
CA LEU A 208 5.65 -15.07 -4.85
C LEU A 208 5.95 -15.81 -3.54
N VAL A 209 5.06 -15.73 -2.56
CA VAL A 209 5.24 -16.27 -1.21
C VAL A 209 4.07 -17.22 -0.89
N PRO A 210 4.30 -18.55 -0.83
CA PRO A 210 3.24 -19.50 -0.50
C PRO A 210 2.85 -19.40 0.98
N VAL A 211 1.55 -19.53 1.28
CA VAL A 211 1.02 -19.51 2.65
C VAL A 211 0.74 -20.93 3.12
N SER A 212 1.48 -21.41 4.12
CA SER A 212 1.34 -22.77 4.68
C SER A 212 1.27 -23.89 3.60
N PRO A 213 2.24 -23.99 2.69
CA PRO A 213 2.22 -25.01 1.64
C PRO A 213 2.34 -26.42 2.24
N HIS A 214 1.54 -27.38 1.75
CA HIS A 214 1.65 -28.78 2.18
C HIS A 214 2.95 -29.45 1.66
N THR A 215 3.63 -28.84 0.67
CA THR A 215 4.90 -29.32 0.12
C THR A 215 6.09 -28.66 0.82
N LEU A 216 6.92 -29.45 1.51
CA LEU A 216 8.04 -28.96 2.34
C LEU A 216 9.16 -28.25 1.55
N SER A 217 9.34 -28.57 0.27
CA SER A 217 10.37 -27.98 -0.59
C SER A 217 9.96 -26.64 -1.21
N ASN A 218 8.71 -26.20 -1.04
CA ASN A 218 8.26 -24.94 -1.62
C ASN A 218 8.94 -23.74 -0.92
N ARG A 219 9.41 -22.77 -1.70
CA ARG A 219 10.14 -21.58 -1.23
C ARG A 219 9.64 -20.34 -1.96
N PRO A 220 9.74 -19.16 -1.32
CA PRO A 220 9.47 -17.91 -2.01
C PRO A 220 10.32 -17.75 -3.28
N ILE A 221 9.72 -17.19 -4.33
CA ILE A 221 10.39 -16.88 -5.60
C ILE A 221 10.35 -15.37 -5.81
N VAL A 222 11.45 -14.77 -6.24
CA VAL A 222 11.50 -13.35 -6.63
C VAL A 222 11.80 -13.28 -8.12
N VAL A 223 10.98 -12.52 -8.85
CA VAL A 223 11.08 -12.34 -10.30
C VAL A 223 11.16 -10.87 -10.68
N GLY A 224 11.57 -10.62 -11.92
CA GLY A 224 11.68 -9.28 -12.48
C GLY A 224 10.33 -8.55 -12.59
N PRO A 225 10.36 -7.23 -12.80
CA PRO A 225 9.17 -6.38 -12.73
C PRO A 225 8.19 -6.55 -13.89
N ASP A 226 8.64 -7.11 -15.02
CA ASP A 226 7.80 -7.37 -16.19
C ASP A 226 7.19 -8.77 -16.18
N ALA A 227 7.41 -9.54 -15.10
CA ALA A 227 6.80 -10.85 -14.96
C ALA A 227 5.28 -10.74 -14.89
N VAL A 228 4.61 -11.64 -15.62
CA VAL A 228 3.17 -11.88 -15.51
C VAL A 228 2.99 -13.18 -14.75
N VAL A 229 2.39 -13.11 -13.57
CA VAL A 229 2.07 -14.26 -12.73
C VAL A 229 0.62 -14.65 -12.98
N GLU A 230 0.39 -15.87 -13.44
CA GLU A 230 -0.95 -16.43 -13.63
C GLU A 230 -1.18 -17.52 -12.59
N ILE A 231 -2.33 -17.46 -11.92
CA ILE A 231 -2.77 -18.45 -10.93
C ILE A 231 -4.08 -19.05 -11.43
N LEU A 232 -4.07 -20.31 -11.84
CA LEU A 232 -5.27 -21.01 -12.32
C LEU A 232 -5.82 -21.90 -11.21
N MET A 233 -7.11 -21.72 -10.92
CA MET A 233 -7.79 -22.41 -9.82
C MET A 233 -8.30 -23.80 -10.24
N HIS A 234 -7.88 -24.86 -9.56
CA HIS A 234 -8.27 -26.25 -9.88
C HIS A 234 -9.33 -26.82 -8.95
N ARG A 235 -9.13 -26.71 -7.63
CA ARG A 235 -10.13 -27.08 -6.61
C ARG A 235 -10.29 -25.93 -5.63
N THR A 236 -11.47 -25.32 -5.64
CA THR A 236 -11.79 -24.16 -4.81
C THR A 236 -12.82 -24.54 -3.76
N ALA A 237 -12.39 -24.88 -2.56
CA ALA A 237 -13.26 -24.79 -1.40
C ALA A 237 -13.34 -23.31 -1.00
N VAL A 238 -14.24 -22.53 -1.63
CA VAL A 238 -14.44 -21.09 -1.41
C VAL A 238 -13.11 -20.32 -1.38
N ALA A 239 -12.51 -20.02 -2.53
CA ALA A 239 -11.25 -19.25 -2.60
C ALA A 239 -11.53 -17.76 -2.80
N ARG A 240 -10.61 -16.89 -2.39
CA ARG A 240 -10.70 -15.44 -2.60
C ARG A 240 -9.37 -14.87 -3.04
N VAL A 241 -9.42 -13.89 -3.94
CA VAL A 241 -8.30 -12.97 -4.16
C VAL A 241 -8.54 -11.69 -3.39
N HIS A 242 -7.53 -11.22 -2.67
CA HIS A 242 -7.51 -9.98 -1.91
C HIS A 242 -6.46 -9.03 -2.48
N SER A 243 -6.78 -7.74 -2.59
CA SER A 243 -5.82 -6.68 -2.95
C SER A 243 -5.60 -5.73 -1.78
N ASP A 244 -4.39 -5.74 -1.22
CA ASP A 244 -4.01 -5.06 0.02
C ASP A 244 -4.95 -5.31 1.22
N SER A 245 -5.64 -6.45 1.25
CA SER A 245 -6.68 -6.77 2.26
C SER A 245 -7.87 -5.77 2.34
N HIS A 246 -8.06 -4.91 1.33
CA HIS A 246 -9.12 -3.89 1.31
C HIS A 246 -10.27 -4.25 0.37
N SER A 247 -9.97 -4.88 -0.76
CA SER A 247 -10.94 -5.34 -1.75
C SER A 247 -10.71 -6.81 -2.01
N HIS A 248 -11.77 -7.52 -2.41
CA HIS A 248 -11.70 -8.95 -2.71
C HIS A 248 -12.67 -9.35 -3.81
N TYR A 249 -12.41 -10.53 -4.37
CA TYR A 249 -13.30 -11.23 -5.30
C TYR A 249 -13.35 -12.71 -4.93
N ASP A 250 -14.56 -13.28 -4.93
CA ASP A 250 -14.79 -14.71 -4.68
C ASP A 250 -14.45 -15.51 -5.93
N LEU A 251 -13.42 -16.35 -5.84
CA LEU A 251 -12.92 -17.16 -6.95
C LEU A 251 -13.71 -18.47 -7.08
N ARG A 252 -13.96 -18.84 -8.34
CA ARG A 252 -14.58 -20.09 -8.76
C ARG A 252 -13.52 -21.06 -9.27
N GLN A 253 -13.95 -22.30 -9.45
CA GLN A 253 -13.15 -23.30 -10.14
C GLN A 253 -12.88 -22.84 -11.58
N HIS A 254 -11.66 -23.01 -12.06
CA HIS A 254 -11.15 -22.58 -13.36
C HIS A 254 -11.03 -21.06 -13.57
N ASP A 255 -11.30 -20.24 -12.55
CA ASP A 255 -10.94 -18.83 -12.62
C ASP A 255 -9.42 -18.69 -12.75
N LYS A 256 -9.00 -17.68 -13.50
CA LYS A 256 -7.60 -17.31 -13.66
C LYS A 256 -7.35 -15.94 -13.05
N VAL A 257 -6.44 -15.87 -12.09
CA VAL A 257 -5.93 -14.61 -11.53
C VAL A 257 -4.64 -14.25 -12.25
N VAL A 258 -4.59 -13.05 -12.84
CA VAL A 258 -3.41 -12.54 -13.54
C VAL A 258 -2.87 -11.35 -12.76
N VAL A 259 -1.62 -11.42 -12.31
CA VAL A 259 -0.95 -10.36 -11.56
C VAL A 259 0.29 -9.89 -12.32
N ARG A 260 0.41 -8.58 -12.51
CA ARG A 260 1.53 -7.95 -13.22
C ARG A 260 1.83 -6.58 -12.63
N ARG A 261 2.97 -5.99 -12.98
CA ARG A 261 3.25 -4.58 -12.65
C ARG A 261 2.19 -3.67 -13.29
N SER A 262 1.69 -2.73 -12.49
CA SER A 262 0.80 -1.65 -12.96
C SER A 262 1.59 -0.61 -13.76
N PRO A 263 1.00 0.03 -14.79
CA PRO A 263 1.59 1.20 -15.43
C PRO A 263 1.64 2.43 -14.49
N HIS A 264 0.84 2.43 -13.42
CA HIS A 264 0.83 3.49 -12.43
C HIS A 264 1.83 3.21 -11.31
N THR A 265 2.37 4.28 -10.73
CA THR A 265 3.25 4.24 -9.57
C THR A 265 2.78 5.22 -8.50
N VAL A 266 3.18 4.98 -7.26
CA VAL A 266 2.96 5.93 -6.15
C VAL A 266 4.24 6.72 -5.93
N THR A 267 4.11 8.03 -5.71
CA THR A 267 5.22 8.87 -5.28
C THR A 267 5.02 9.24 -3.81
N LEU A 268 5.91 8.81 -2.93
CA LEU A 268 5.95 9.23 -1.53
C LEU A 268 6.98 10.35 -1.35
N LEU A 269 6.63 11.35 -0.54
CA LEU A 269 7.54 12.40 -0.12
C LEU A 269 8.04 12.09 1.29
N HIS A 270 9.36 12.08 1.43
CA HIS A 270 10.03 11.82 2.70
C HIS A 270 10.86 13.04 3.12
N ALA A 271 10.93 13.28 4.42
CA ALA A 271 11.84 14.26 4.99
C ALA A 271 13.30 13.88 4.66
N SER A 272 14.19 14.87 4.60
CA SER A 272 15.58 14.66 4.18
C SER A 272 16.38 13.74 5.13
N ASP A 273 15.93 13.57 6.37
CA ASP A 273 16.53 12.71 7.39
C ASP A 273 15.86 11.31 7.48
N HIS A 274 14.93 11.00 6.58
CA HIS A 274 14.30 9.69 6.49
C HIS A 274 15.33 8.59 6.28
N SER A 275 15.13 7.47 6.96
CA SER A 275 15.96 6.28 6.81
C SER A 275 15.12 5.01 6.87
N TYR A 276 14.99 4.35 5.73
CA TYR A 276 14.31 3.05 5.62
C TYR A 276 14.87 2.02 6.61
N TYR A 277 16.20 1.93 6.73
CA TYR A 277 16.81 0.98 7.66
C TYR A 277 16.62 1.34 9.14
N ARG A 278 16.50 2.63 9.49
CA ARG A 278 16.14 3.03 10.87
C ARG A 278 14.75 2.51 11.20
N MET A 279 13.80 2.78 10.31
CA MET A 279 12.42 2.30 10.41
C MET A 279 12.33 0.77 10.49
N LEU A 280 13.08 0.06 9.63
CA LEU A 280 13.13 -1.41 9.65
C LEU A 280 13.65 -1.94 11.00
N ARG A 281 14.72 -1.34 11.54
CA ARG A 281 15.25 -1.72 12.85
C ARG A 281 14.26 -1.50 13.99
N GLU A 282 13.58 -0.35 14.00
CA GLU A 282 12.58 -0.03 15.03
C GLU A 282 11.38 -0.98 14.95
N LYS A 283 10.91 -1.30 13.74
CA LYS A 283 9.76 -2.17 13.52
C LYS A 283 10.02 -3.63 13.86
N LEU A 284 11.21 -4.13 13.53
CA LEU A 284 11.57 -5.53 13.74
C LEU A 284 12.36 -5.77 15.04
N GLY A 285 12.59 -4.71 15.83
CA GLY A 285 13.31 -4.82 17.10
C GLY A 285 14.79 -5.17 16.95
N TRP A 286 15.41 -4.83 15.81
CA TRP A 286 16.81 -5.17 15.52
C TRP A 286 17.84 -4.23 16.16
N SER A 287 17.40 -3.24 16.93
CA SER A 287 18.26 -2.26 17.60
C SER A 287 18.93 -2.79 18.88
N GLY A 288 18.90 -4.10 19.14
CA GLY A 288 19.57 -4.74 20.28
C GLY A 288 20.48 -5.89 19.86
N ILE A 289 21.64 -6.01 20.52
CA ILE A 289 22.41 -7.25 20.50
C ILE A 289 21.61 -8.28 21.31
N PRO A 290 21.36 -9.51 20.81
CA PRO A 290 20.77 -10.57 21.61
C PRO A 290 21.60 -10.75 22.89
N ARG A 291 21.05 -10.40 24.04
CA ARG A 291 21.65 -10.85 25.31
C ARG A 291 21.35 -12.33 25.37
N ASN A 292 22.34 -13.16 25.06
CA ASN A 292 22.27 -14.59 25.32
C ASN A 292 21.86 -14.77 26.79
N GLN A 293 20.62 -15.16 27.03
CA GLN A 293 20.25 -15.80 28.29
C GLN A 293 20.87 -17.19 28.21
N ILE A 294 22.05 -17.31 28.82
CA ILE A 294 22.64 -18.59 29.23
C ILE A 294 21.81 -19.11 30.40
#